data_AF-A0A7C0UX97-F1
#
_entry.id   AF-A0A7C0UX97-F1
#
_cell.length_a   1.000
_cell.length_b   1.000
_cell.length_c   1.000
_cell.angle_alpha   90.00
_cell.angle_beta   90.00
_cell.angle_gamma   90.00
#
_symmetry.space_group_name_H-M   'P 1'
#
loop_
_entity.id
_entity.type
_entity.pdbx_description
1 polymer ?
#
loop_
_entity_poly.entity_id
_entity_poly.type
_entity_poly.pdbx_seq_one_letter_code
_entity_poly.pdbx_strand_id
1 'polypeptide(L)'
;MPEIFVQKATEVLLKNNIGIGIKAGDYYPDLWVRDALISSLGMVLSEDRRLIELARRSIDTVSKYQKFTGQLPNKISQDEKIVCFGEGGCVDSSLWYPIAVLNYFNKTKDLDFLERHYKKIKKAVNWVLCLDQNNDWLIETNEGSDWMDLLLRSGRVLYDNVLLYKSLKDAAEICNILKKEEKFDFIAENLRESINLFFWPIKENLKYVEEKYGYTGIEKDFEIIFQNKDDGKNYYIADLGFRKYDPRFDSLANLLAVLFDVADENKKIKILDHIKNEKINTPYPLKVLHPPI
;
A
#
# COMPACT_ATOMS: atom_id res chain seq x y z
N MET A 1 -0.71 30.05 11.78
CA MET A 1 -0.24 29.66 10.43
C MET A 1 -0.77 28.28 9.99
N PRO A 2 -0.79 27.21 10.83
CA PRO A 2 -1.34 25.90 10.44
C PRO A 2 -2.84 25.93 10.11
N GLU A 3 -3.61 26.73 10.84
CA GLU A 3 -5.08 26.75 10.77
C GLU A 3 -5.62 27.19 9.39
N ILE A 4 -5.00 28.19 8.75
CA ILE A 4 -5.39 28.65 7.41
C ILE A 4 -5.16 27.54 6.37
N PHE A 5 -4.07 26.78 6.49
CA PHE A 5 -3.79 25.66 5.58
C PHE A 5 -4.77 24.51 5.80
N VAL A 6 -5.10 24.19 7.06
CA VAL A 6 -6.10 23.17 7.39
C VAL A 6 -7.48 23.58 6.86
N GLN A 7 -7.91 24.83 7.09
CA GLN A 7 -9.16 25.35 6.56
C GLN A 7 -9.18 25.26 5.03
N LYS A 8 -8.08 25.64 4.37
CA LYS A 8 -7.99 25.59 2.91
C LYS A 8 -8.03 24.15 2.38
N ALA A 9 -7.35 23.23 3.04
CA ALA A 9 -7.39 21.81 2.70
C ALA A 9 -8.83 21.27 2.83
N THR A 10 -9.53 21.62 3.90
CA THR A 10 -10.94 21.25 4.10
C THR A 10 -11.84 21.78 2.98
N GLU A 11 -11.71 23.05 2.60
CA GLU A 11 -12.45 23.64 1.49
C GLU A 11 -12.19 22.89 0.17
N VAL A 12 -10.92 22.55 -0.11
CA VAL A 12 -10.53 21.83 -1.33
C VAL A 12 -11.13 20.43 -1.34
N LEU A 13 -11.03 19.68 -0.24
CA LEU A 13 -11.61 18.34 -0.17
C LEU A 13 -13.13 18.36 -0.36
N LEU A 14 -13.83 19.32 0.25
CA LEU A 14 -15.28 19.47 0.08
C LEU A 14 -15.67 19.85 -1.35
N LYS A 15 -14.90 20.71 -2.01
CA LYS A 15 -15.12 21.10 -3.42
C LYS A 15 -15.00 19.89 -4.37
N ASN A 16 -14.20 18.89 -4.02
CA ASN A 16 -13.97 17.69 -4.82
C ASN A 16 -15.01 16.57 -4.57
N ASN A 17 -16.05 16.82 -3.77
CA ASN A 17 -17.16 15.89 -3.59
C ASN A 17 -17.98 15.74 -4.89
N ILE A 18 -18.05 14.52 -5.42
CA ILE A 18 -18.78 14.14 -6.64
C ILE A 18 -20.02 13.28 -6.34
N GLY A 19 -20.57 13.40 -5.13
CA GLY A 19 -21.76 12.66 -4.69
C GLY A 19 -21.43 11.25 -4.19
N ILE A 20 -20.77 10.45 -5.03
CA ILE A 20 -20.38 9.06 -4.71
C ILE A 20 -19.10 8.95 -3.89
N GLY A 21 -18.37 10.05 -3.74
CA GLY A 21 -17.09 10.12 -3.05
C GLY A 21 -16.33 11.37 -3.45
N ILE A 22 -14.99 11.32 -3.40
CA ILE A 22 -14.12 12.40 -3.83
C ILE A 22 -13.48 12.07 -5.19
N LYS A 23 -13.40 13.08 -6.07
CA LYS A 23 -12.65 12.96 -7.34
C LYS A 23 -11.15 13.12 -7.14
N ALA A 24 -10.35 12.56 -8.04
CA ALA A 24 -8.89 12.72 -7.97
C ALA A 24 -8.41 14.16 -8.27
N GLY A 25 -9.09 14.86 -9.19
CA GLY A 25 -8.77 16.26 -9.46
C GLY A 25 -9.62 16.87 -10.58
N ASP A 26 -9.32 18.10 -10.96
CA ASP A 26 -10.09 18.80 -12.01
C ASP A 26 -9.91 18.16 -13.40
N TYR A 27 -8.73 17.62 -13.69
CA TYR A 27 -8.46 16.86 -14.94
C TYR A 27 -8.73 15.36 -14.81
N TYR A 28 -8.98 14.87 -13.60
CA TYR A 28 -9.27 13.48 -13.28
C TYR A 28 -10.57 13.41 -12.49
N PRO A 29 -11.72 13.59 -13.16
CA PRO A 29 -12.96 13.95 -12.48
C PRO A 29 -13.68 12.75 -11.85
N ASP A 30 -13.16 11.54 -12.08
CA ASP A 30 -13.69 10.29 -11.55
C ASP A 30 -13.16 9.98 -10.14
N LEU A 31 -13.79 9.01 -9.48
CA LEU A 31 -13.32 8.47 -8.21
C LEU A 31 -12.19 7.47 -8.51
N TRP A 32 -10.95 7.87 -8.25
CA TRP A 32 -9.81 6.96 -8.20
C TRP A 32 -9.71 6.37 -6.80
N VAL A 33 -9.72 5.04 -6.71
CA VAL A 33 -9.96 4.36 -5.44
C VAL A 33 -8.81 4.59 -4.47
N ARG A 34 -7.55 4.45 -4.90
CA ARG A 34 -6.39 4.79 -4.07
C ARG A 34 -6.46 6.23 -3.55
N ASP A 35 -6.66 7.20 -4.42
CA ASP A 35 -6.73 8.62 -4.06
C ASP A 35 -7.84 8.89 -3.03
N ALA A 36 -9.01 8.30 -3.23
CA ALA A 36 -10.15 8.45 -2.33
C ALA A 36 -9.89 7.78 -0.97
N LEU A 37 -9.33 6.57 -0.94
CA LEU A 37 -9.04 5.85 0.30
C LEU A 37 -7.93 6.53 1.11
N ILE A 38 -6.85 7.01 0.47
CA ILE A 38 -5.80 7.77 1.15
C ILE A 38 -6.35 9.11 1.66
N SER A 39 -7.12 9.83 0.83
CA SER A 39 -7.75 11.09 1.23
C SER A 39 -8.71 10.90 2.42
N SER A 40 -9.39 9.75 2.49
CA SER A 40 -10.29 9.42 3.59
C SER A 40 -9.60 9.43 4.95
N LEU A 41 -8.30 9.10 5.03
CA LEU A 41 -7.53 9.13 6.27
C LEU A 41 -7.47 10.56 6.84
N GLY A 42 -7.15 11.54 5.99
CA GLY A 42 -7.14 12.96 6.36
C GLY A 42 -8.54 13.51 6.65
N MET A 43 -9.53 13.12 5.84
CA MET A 43 -10.93 13.52 6.05
C MET A 43 -11.45 13.09 7.43
N VAL A 44 -11.14 11.86 7.84
CA VAL A 44 -11.56 11.30 9.13
C VAL A 44 -10.88 12.02 10.29
N LEU A 45 -9.61 12.42 10.14
CA LEU A 45 -8.87 13.16 11.17
C LEU A 45 -9.24 14.65 11.26
N SER A 46 -9.92 15.21 10.26
CA SER A 46 -10.22 16.65 10.19
C SER A 46 -11.24 17.16 11.22
N GLU A 47 -11.98 16.27 11.87
CA GLU A 47 -13.13 16.55 12.75
C GLU A 47 -14.32 17.26 12.07
N ASP A 48 -14.23 17.60 10.78
CA ASP A 48 -15.33 18.13 9.99
C ASP A 48 -16.31 17.01 9.64
N ARG A 49 -17.52 17.09 10.20
CA ARG A 49 -18.58 16.09 10.00
C ARG A 49 -18.89 15.83 8.52
N ARG A 50 -18.74 16.84 7.65
CA ARG A 50 -19.00 16.71 6.21
C ARG A 50 -17.92 15.89 5.53
N LEU A 51 -16.66 16.07 5.94
CA LEU A 51 -15.53 15.28 5.44
C LEU A 51 -15.60 13.84 5.96
N ILE A 52 -15.98 13.63 7.22
CA ILE A 52 -16.20 12.29 7.78
C ILE A 52 -17.30 11.56 6.99
N GLU A 53 -18.41 12.21 6.67
CA GLU A 53 -19.45 11.58 5.82
C GLU A 53 -19.00 11.38 4.37
N LEU A 54 -18.15 12.27 3.83
CA LEU A 54 -17.54 12.08 2.51
C LEU A 54 -16.60 10.86 2.48
N ALA A 55 -15.82 10.65 3.54
CA ALA A 55 -14.99 9.46 3.72
C ALA A 55 -15.87 8.19 3.77
N ARG A 56 -16.94 8.20 4.58
CA ARG A 56 -17.91 7.08 4.65
C ARG A 56 -18.45 6.72 3.27
N ARG A 57 -18.97 7.71 2.54
CA ARG A 57 -19.51 7.52 1.18
C ARG A 57 -18.47 6.98 0.21
N SER A 58 -17.23 7.50 0.26
CA SER A 58 -16.15 7.02 -0.60
C SER A 58 -15.85 5.55 -0.35
N ILE A 59 -15.74 5.13 0.92
CA ILE A 59 -15.47 3.74 1.30
C ILE A 59 -16.66 2.82 0.95
N ASP A 60 -17.90 3.28 1.18
CA ASP A 60 -19.12 2.56 0.82
C ASP A 60 -19.17 2.30 -0.70
N THR A 61 -18.96 3.33 -1.52
CA THR A 61 -18.96 3.27 -3.00
C THR A 61 -17.88 2.33 -3.52
N VAL A 62 -16.64 2.44 -3.05
CA VAL A 62 -15.56 1.53 -3.43
C VAL A 62 -15.97 0.08 -3.20
N SER A 63 -16.50 -0.19 -2.01
CA SER A 63 -16.88 -1.55 -1.60
C SER A 63 -18.11 -2.10 -2.33
N LYS A 64 -18.95 -1.23 -2.93
CA LYS A 64 -20.12 -1.63 -3.72
C LYS A 64 -19.72 -2.34 -5.00
N TYR A 65 -18.58 -1.97 -5.59
CA TYR A 65 -18.08 -2.51 -6.86
C TYR A 65 -16.99 -3.58 -6.71
N GLN A 66 -16.82 -4.13 -5.50
CA GLN A 66 -15.94 -5.27 -5.28
C GLN A 66 -16.39 -6.46 -6.14
N LYS A 67 -15.45 -7.09 -6.85
CA LYS A 67 -15.75 -8.32 -7.61
C LYS A 67 -16.05 -9.47 -6.65
N PHE A 68 -16.74 -10.50 -7.17
CA PHE A 68 -17.00 -11.72 -6.41
C PHE A 68 -15.71 -12.40 -5.92
N THR A 69 -14.59 -12.23 -6.65
CA THR A 69 -13.25 -12.71 -6.30
C THR A 69 -12.64 -11.99 -5.10
N GLY A 70 -13.04 -10.75 -4.83
CA GLY A 70 -12.52 -9.91 -3.76
C GLY A 70 -11.79 -8.64 -4.23
N GLN A 71 -11.36 -8.58 -5.48
CA GLN A 71 -10.68 -7.41 -6.05
C GLN A 71 -11.56 -6.15 -5.99
N LEU A 72 -10.97 -5.04 -5.55
CA LEU A 72 -11.56 -3.70 -5.66
C LEU A 72 -11.11 -3.00 -6.96
N PRO A 73 -11.96 -2.12 -7.53
CA PRO A 73 -11.62 -1.42 -8.77
C PRO A 73 -10.53 -0.37 -8.57
N ASN A 74 -9.89 0.01 -9.66
CA ASN A 74 -8.96 1.15 -9.72
C ASN A 74 -9.71 2.49 -9.74
N LYS A 75 -10.80 2.54 -10.52
CA LYS A 75 -11.52 3.79 -10.80
C LYS A 75 -13.00 3.55 -11.08
N ILE A 76 -13.84 4.47 -10.64
CA ILE A 76 -15.30 4.46 -10.85
C ILE A 76 -15.74 5.80 -11.43
N SER A 77 -16.49 5.80 -12.53
CA SER A 77 -17.01 7.03 -13.13
C SER A 77 -17.99 7.75 -12.20
N GLN A 78 -18.10 9.07 -12.32
CA GLN A 78 -19.00 9.88 -11.47
C GLN A 78 -20.47 9.42 -11.51
N ASP A 79 -20.94 8.96 -12.67
CA ASP A 79 -22.30 8.44 -12.86
C ASP A 79 -22.43 6.94 -12.54
N GLU A 80 -21.34 6.34 -12.05
CA GLU A 80 -21.22 4.93 -11.69
C GLU A 80 -21.46 3.92 -12.82
N LYS A 81 -21.54 4.36 -14.09
CA LYS A 81 -21.79 3.46 -15.23
C LYS A 81 -20.55 2.71 -15.69
N ILE A 82 -19.36 3.21 -15.36
CA ILE A 82 -18.08 2.63 -15.80
C ILE A 82 -17.22 2.34 -14.57
N VAL A 83 -16.77 1.10 -14.46
CA VAL A 83 -15.86 0.63 -13.42
C VAL A 83 -14.62 0.05 -14.11
N CYS A 84 -13.45 0.55 -13.75
CA CYS A 84 -12.17 0.19 -14.33
C CYS A 84 -11.28 -0.50 -13.30
N PHE A 85 -10.57 -1.55 -13.72
CA PHE A 85 -9.65 -2.33 -12.89
C PHE A 85 -8.18 -2.12 -13.27
N GLY A 86 -7.87 -1.05 -14.00
CA GLY A 86 -6.52 -0.71 -14.48
C GLY A 86 -6.13 -1.47 -15.74
N GLU A 87 -5.18 -0.93 -16.50
CA GLU A 87 -4.63 -1.59 -17.71
C GLU A 87 -3.72 -2.77 -17.32
N GLY A 88 -2.78 -2.53 -16.41
CA GLY A 88 -1.91 -3.55 -15.79
C GLY A 88 -2.58 -4.36 -14.68
N GLY A 89 -3.80 -3.97 -14.30
CA GLY A 89 -4.47 -4.41 -13.09
C GLY A 89 -4.48 -3.32 -12.02
N CYS A 90 -4.92 -3.68 -10.81
CA CYS A 90 -4.92 -2.80 -9.65
C CYS A 90 -4.99 -3.67 -8.39
N VAL A 91 -3.94 -3.57 -7.57
CA VAL A 91 -3.78 -4.33 -6.32
C VAL A 91 -3.92 -3.41 -5.12
N ASP A 92 -3.29 -2.24 -5.18
CA ASP A 92 -3.21 -1.23 -4.12
C ASP A 92 -4.58 -0.78 -3.57
N SER A 93 -5.62 -0.72 -4.40
CA SER A 93 -6.97 -0.38 -3.97
C SER A 93 -7.54 -1.39 -2.97
N SER A 94 -7.26 -2.69 -3.18
CA SER A 94 -7.64 -3.76 -2.26
C SER A 94 -6.84 -3.70 -0.96
N LEU A 95 -5.60 -3.21 -1.04
CA LEU A 95 -4.68 -3.09 0.08
C LEU A 95 -4.98 -1.89 0.98
N TRP A 96 -5.33 -0.72 0.41
CA TRP A 96 -5.72 0.47 1.17
C TRP A 96 -7.07 0.34 1.89
N TYR A 97 -7.94 -0.55 1.42
CA TYR A 97 -9.31 -0.62 1.89
C TYR A 97 -9.46 -1.00 3.38
N PRO A 98 -8.81 -2.06 3.91
CA PRO A 98 -8.85 -2.37 5.34
C PRO A 98 -8.31 -1.22 6.20
N ILE A 99 -7.28 -0.52 5.72
CA ILE A 99 -6.65 0.62 6.40
C ILE A 99 -7.64 1.78 6.53
N ALA A 100 -8.34 2.13 5.44
CA ALA A 100 -9.35 3.18 5.43
C ALA A 100 -10.55 2.83 6.32
N VAL A 101 -11.03 1.58 6.28
CA VAL A 101 -12.16 1.11 7.10
C VAL A 101 -11.80 1.18 8.59
N LEU A 102 -10.63 0.67 9.00
CA LEU A 102 -10.21 0.71 10.40
C LEU A 102 -10.02 2.15 10.88
N ASN A 103 -9.43 3.04 10.07
CA ASN A 103 -9.28 4.45 10.43
C ASN A 103 -10.64 5.15 10.62
N TYR A 104 -11.58 4.91 9.70
CA TYR A 104 -12.94 5.43 9.83
C TYR A 104 -13.61 4.94 11.11
N PHE A 105 -13.55 3.64 11.39
CA PHE A 105 -14.09 3.06 12.62
C PHE A 105 -13.41 3.64 13.85
N ASN A 106 -12.09 3.81 13.85
CA ASN A 106 -11.36 4.32 15.01
C ASN A 106 -11.79 5.73 15.41
N LYS A 107 -12.19 6.58 14.45
CA LYS A 107 -12.72 7.91 14.74
C LYS A 107 -14.19 7.89 15.13
N THR A 108 -15.02 7.11 14.43
CA THR A 108 -16.49 7.18 14.55
C THR A 108 -17.08 6.21 15.57
N LYS A 109 -16.35 5.13 15.86
CA LYS A 109 -16.79 3.97 16.64
C LYS A 109 -18.09 3.33 16.12
N ASP A 110 -18.39 3.50 14.83
CA ASP A 110 -19.57 2.91 14.17
C ASP A 110 -19.36 1.41 13.93
N LEU A 111 -19.84 0.58 14.86
CA LEU A 111 -19.76 -0.87 14.77
C LEU A 111 -20.56 -1.44 13.61
N ASP A 112 -21.72 -0.86 13.28
CA ASP A 112 -22.54 -1.34 12.17
C ASP A 112 -21.81 -1.15 10.83
N PHE A 113 -21.11 -0.02 10.67
CA PHE A 113 -20.22 0.20 9.53
C PHE A 113 -19.11 -0.85 9.47
N LEU A 114 -18.45 -1.12 10.60
CA LEU A 114 -17.37 -2.10 10.65
C LEU A 114 -17.86 -3.51 10.27
N GLU A 115 -18.99 -3.95 10.82
CA GLU A 115 -19.60 -5.25 10.53
C GLU A 115 -20.00 -5.41 9.05
N ARG A 116 -20.57 -4.35 8.45
CA ARG A 116 -20.93 -4.35 7.02
C ARG A 116 -19.71 -4.54 6.11
N HIS A 117 -18.56 -4.01 6.51
CA HIS A 117 -17.33 -4.03 5.71
C HIS A 117 -16.47 -5.28 5.95
N TYR A 118 -16.61 -5.95 7.11
CA TYR A 118 -15.81 -7.12 7.48
C TYR A 118 -15.70 -8.18 6.38
N LYS A 119 -16.84 -8.65 5.85
CA LYS A 119 -16.85 -9.70 4.82
C LYS A 119 -16.14 -9.27 3.54
N LYS A 120 -16.20 -7.97 3.21
CA LYS A 120 -15.54 -7.40 2.03
C LYS A 120 -14.04 -7.25 2.25
N ILE A 121 -13.61 -6.84 3.43
CA ILE A 121 -12.20 -6.81 3.84
C ILE A 121 -11.60 -8.20 3.74
N LYS A 122 -12.23 -9.21 4.34
CA LYS A 122 -11.75 -10.60 4.26
C LYS A 122 -11.57 -11.06 2.80
N LYS A 123 -12.54 -10.74 1.92
CA LYS A 123 -12.43 -11.08 0.49
C LYS A 123 -11.31 -10.32 -0.22
N ALA A 124 -11.15 -9.02 0.05
CA ALA A 124 -10.09 -8.21 -0.54
C ALA A 124 -8.71 -8.74 -0.17
N VAL A 125 -8.47 -8.95 1.13
CA VAL A 125 -7.22 -9.49 1.64
C VAL A 125 -6.94 -10.88 1.09
N ASN A 126 -7.92 -11.79 1.12
CA ASN A 126 -7.73 -13.14 0.58
C ASN A 126 -7.46 -13.14 -0.93
N TRP A 127 -8.08 -12.23 -1.69
CA TRP A 127 -7.77 -12.08 -3.11
C TRP A 127 -6.32 -11.66 -3.33
N VAL A 128 -5.82 -10.69 -2.56
CA VAL A 128 -4.41 -10.26 -2.67
C VAL A 128 -3.46 -11.37 -2.25
N LEU A 129 -3.78 -12.13 -1.19
CA LEU A 129 -2.95 -13.26 -0.76
C LEU A 129 -2.84 -14.36 -1.82
N CYS A 130 -3.78 -14.47 -2.75
CA CYS A 130 -3.65 -15.37 -3.91
C CYS A 130 -2.62 -14.92 -4.94
N LEU A 131 -2.05 -13.72 -4.79
CA LEU A 131 -0.96 -13.20 -5.64
C LEU A 131 0.42 -13.64 -5.16
N ASP A 132 0.54 -14.32 -4.01
CA ASP A 132 1.74 -15.07 -3.66
C ASP A 132 1.73 -16.38 -4.47
N GLN A 133 2.53 -16.42 -5.54
CA GLN A 133 2.52 -17.53 -6.50
C GLN A 133 3.60 -18.59 -6.21
N ASN A 134 4.56 -18.31 -5.34
CA ASN A 134 5.71 -19.18 -5.07
C ASN A 134 5.87 -19.56 -3.58
N ASN A 135 4.95 -19.11 -2.73
CA ASN A 135 4.90 -19.33 -1.28
C ASN A 135 6.13 -18.80 -0.53
N ASP A 136 6.65 -17.64 -0.94
CA ASP A 136 7.70 -16.92 -0.21
C ASP A 136 7.16 -15.84 0.74
N TRP A 137 5.82 -15.77 0.89
CA TRP A 137 5.05 -14.77 1.65
C TRP A 137 4.93 -13.40 1.00
N LEU A 138 5.62 -13.15 -0.11
CA LEU A 138 5.51 -11.92 -0.88
C LEU A 138 4.50 -12.11 -2.01
N ILE A 139 3.87 -11.02 -2.42
CA ILE A 139 2.97 -11.01 -3.57
C ILE A 139 3.70 -10.54 -4.84
N GLU A 140 3.37 -11.17 -5.97
CA GLU A 140 3.78 -10.74 -7.28
C GLU A 140 2.72 -9.87 -7.96
N THR A 141 3.13 -8.70 -8.45
CA THR A 141 2.28 -7.74 -9.14
C THR A 141 2.78 -7.47 -10.57
N ASN A 142 1.86 -7.17 -11.47
CA ASN A 142 2.17 -6.90 -12.88
C ASN A 142 2.60 -5.44 -13.07
N GLU A 143 3.21 -5.14 -14.22
CA GLU A 143 3.50 -3.76 -14.62
C GLU A 143 2.25 -2.89 -14.58
N GLY A 144 2.37 -1.71 -13.97
CA GLY A 144 1.29 -0.73 -13.87
C GLY A 144 0.08 -1.15 -13.04
N SER A 145 0.25 -2.13 -12.13
CA SER A 145 -0.83 -2.61 -11.25
C SER A 145 -0.89 -1.95 -9.87
N ASP A 146 -0.04 -0.94 -9.66
CA ASP A 146 0.04 -0.11 -8.45
C ASP A 146 -0.07 1.39 -8.80
N TRP A 147 0.31 2.24 -7.84
CA TRP A 147 0.21 3.68 -8.01
C TRP A 147 1.12 4.29 -9.07
N MET A 148 2.19 3.60 -9.45
CA MET A 148 3.10 3.99 -10.52
C MET A 148 2.70 3.28 -11.82
N ASP A 149 1.46 3.52 -12.23
CA ASP A 149 0.76 2.86 -13.34
C ASP A 149 1.39 3.07 -14.74
N LEU A 150 2.46 3.85 -14.83
CA LEU A 150 3.26 4.12 -16.05
C LEU A 150 4.68 3.56 -15.99
N LEU A 151 5.08 2.89 -14.91
CA LEU A 151 6.42 2.30 -14.77
C LEU A 151 6.42 0.79 -15.01
N LEU A 152 7.47 0.30 -15.65
CA LEU A 152 7.72 -1.13 -15.90
C LEU A 152 8.31 -1.82 -14.66
N ARG A 153 7.57 -1.77 -13.54
CA ARG A 153 7.89 -2.49 -12.30
C ARG A 153 6.95 -3.68 -12.14
N SER A 154 7.50 -4.85 -11.82
CA SER A 154 6.71 -6.08 -11.70
C SER A 154 7.49 -7.17 -10.97
N GLY A 155 6.79 -8.20 -10.52
CA GLY A 155 7.28 -9.17 -9.55
C GLY A 155 6.94 -8.69 -8.14
N ARG A 156 7.87 -8.79 -7.21
CA ARG A 156 7.68 -8.36 -5.83
C ARG A 156 8.00 -6.87 -5.74
N VAL A 157 6.98 -6.04 -5.72
CA VAL A 157 7.12 -4.59 -5.55
C VAL A 157 7.07 -4.25 -4.06
N LEU A 158 8.02 -3.44 -3.57
CA LEU A 158 8.11 -3.06 -2.15
C LEU A 158 6.82 -2.38 -1.67
N TYR A 159 6.30 -1.45 -2.48
CA TYR A 159 5.09 -0.70 -2.18
C TYR A 159 3.91 -1.63 -1.84
N ASP A 160 3.60 -2.57 -2.74
CA ASP A 160 2.47 -3.48 -2.59
C ASP A 160 2.65 -4.39 -1.36
N ASN A 161 3.85 -4.91 -1.13
CA ASN A 161 4.13 -5.81 -0.01
C ASN A 161 4.11 -5.10 1.35
N VAL A 162 4.66 -3.89 1.45
CA VAL A 162 4.57 -3.05 2.66
C VAL A 162 3.13 -2.66 2.95
N LEU A 163 2.35 -2.34 1.90
CA LEU A 163 0.95 -1.99 2.06
C LEU A 163 0.11 -3.21 2.44
N LEU A 164 0.42 -4.41 1.91
CA LEU A 164 -0.18 -5.68 2.33
C LEU A 164 0.07 -5.96 3.80
N TYR A 165 1.29 -5.75 4.29
CA TYR A 165 1.59 -5.89 5.72
C TYR A 165 0.62 -5.05 6.57
N LYS A 166 0.49 -3.76 6.26
CA LYS A 166 -0.42 -2.89 7.02
C LYS A 166 -1.88 -3.29 6.86
N SER A 167 -2.27 -3.69 5.65
CA SER A 167 -3.61 -4.18 5.35
C SER A 167 -3.97 -5.40 6.20
N LEU A 168 -3.04 -6.36 6.35
CA LEU A 168 -3.20 -7.55 7.19
C LEU A 168 -3.25 -7.21 8.68
N LYS A 169 -2.39 -6.31 9.18
CA LYS A 169 -2.43 -5.87 10.58
C LYS A 169 -3.75 -5.18 10.91
N ASP A 170 -4.23 -4.32 10.02
CA ASP A 170 -5.49 -3.62 10.21
C ASP A 170 -6.69 -4.58 10.08
N ALA A 171 -6.64 -5.54 9.16
CA ALA A 171 -7.64 -6.61 9.07
C ALA A 171 -7.66 -7.50 10.33
N ALA A 172 -6.49 -7.81 10.90
CA ALA A 172 -6.38 -8.55 12.16
C ALA A 172 -7.00 -7.79 13.34
N GLU A 173 -6.75 -6.48 13.44
CA GLU A 173 -7.36 -5.64 14.46
C GLU A 173 -8.89 -5.58 14.32
N ILE A 174 -9.39 -5.46 13.09
CA ILE A 174 -10.83 -5.56 12.82
C ILE A 174 -11.39 -6.92 13.26
N CYS A 175 -10.66 -8.02 13.02
CA CYS A 175 -11.05 -9.34 13.50
C CYS A 175 -11.12 -9.40 15.03
N ASN A 176 -10.14 -8.82 15.73
CA ASN A 176 -10.12 -8.74 17.19
C ASN A 176 -11.33 -7.99 17.73
N ILE A 177 -11.62 -6.81 17.18
CA ILE A 177 -12.78 -5.97 17.57
C ILE A 177 -14.09 -6.75 17.38
N LEU A 178 -14.24 -7.43 16.25
CA LEU A 178 -15.45 -8.19 15.89
C LEU A 178 -15.46 -9.63 16.42
N LYS A 179 -14.45 -10.03 17.19
CA LYS A 179 -14.25 -11.39 17.72
C LYS A 179 -14.36 -12.46 16.63
N LYS A 180 -13.61 -12.27 15.55
CA LYS A 180 -13.48 -13.19 14.42
C LYS A 180 -12.11 -13.85 14.44
N GLU A 181 -12.08 -15.12 14.09
CA GLU A 181 -10.84 -15.91 14.04
C GLU A 181 -10.34 -15.95 12.60
N GLU A 182 -9.25 -15.23 12.34
CA GLU A 182 -8.51 -15.24 11.07
C GLU A 182 -7.01 -15.26 11.37
N LYS A 183 -6.20 -15.68 10.41
CA LYS A 183 -4.73 -15.77 10.56
C LYS A 183 -3.98 -14.55 10.03
N PHE A 184 -4.66 -13.41 9.86
CA PHE A 184 -4.06 -12.23 9.22
C PHE A 184 -2.81 -11.72 9.94
N ASP A 185 -2.81 -11.72 11.28
CA ASP A 185 -1.64 -11.31 12.06
C ASP A 185 -0.43 -12.23 11.84
N PHE A 186 -0.64 -13.54 11.89
CA PHE A 186 0.39 -14.54 11.61
C PHE A 186 0.98 -14.36 10.20
N ILE A 187 0.12 -14.13 9.19
CA ILE A 187 0.57 -13.90 7.81
C ILE A 187 1.35 -12.59 7.72
N ALA A 188 0.90 -11.53 8.40
CA ALA A 188 1.58 -10.24 8.41
C ALA A 188 3.01 -10.36 8.96
N GLU A 189 3.23 -11.11 10.04
CA GLU A 189 4.58 -11.26 10.60
C GLU A 189 5.52 -12.05 9.67
N ASN A 190 5.04 -13.14 9.04
CA ASN A 190 5.85 -13.88 8.04
C ASN A 190 6.15 -13.02 6.79
N LEU A 191 5.18 -12.21 6.35
CA LEU A 191 5.36 -11.24 5.30
C LEU A 191 6.41 -10.19 5.68
N ARG A 192 6.37 -9.65 6.90
CA ARG A 192 7.35 -8.66 7.39
C ARG A 192 8.76 -9.23 7.43
N GLU A 193 8.93 -10.47 7.87
CA GLU A 193 10.22 -11.18 7.81
C GLU A 193 10.71 -11.30 6.38
N SER A 194 9.84 -11.68 5.45
CA SER A 194 10.18 -11.84 4.04
C SER A 194 10.51 -10.51 3.37
N ILE A 195 9.80 -9.42 3.71
CA ILE A 195 10.13 -8.08 3.23
C ILE A 195 11.55 -7.69 3.68
N ASN A 196 11.87 -7.91 4.96
CA ASN A 196 13.18 -7.61 5.52
C ASN A 196 14.30 -8.49 4.94
N LEU A 197 13.98 -9.71 4.53
CA LEU A 197 14.92 -10.64 3.91
C LEU A 197 15.25 -10.24 2.47
N PHE A 198 14.23 -10.02 1.65
CA PHE A 198 14.38 -9.87 0.20
C PHE A 198 14.60 -8.42 -0.26
N PHE A 199 13.96 -7.43 0.37
CA PHE A 199 14.10 -6.02 -0.04
C PHE A 199 15.22 -5.28 0.68
N TRP A 200 15.74 -5.82 1.78
CA TRP A 200 16.96 -5.33 2.43
C TRP A 200 18.07 -6.39 2.34
N PRO A 201 18.62 -6.63 1.14
CA PRO A 201 19.53 -7.72 0.91
C PRO A 201 20.86 -7.50 1.65
N ILE A 202 21.22 -8.48 2.48
CA ILE A 202 22.54 -8.60 3.09
C ILE A 202 23.15 -9.95 2.70
N LYS A 203 24.45 -9.96 2.40
CA LYS A 203 25.13 -11.12 1.82
C LYS A 203 25.13 -12.32 2.75
N GLU A 204 25.13 -12.07 4.05
CA GLU A 204 25.09 -13.08 5.10
C GLU A 204 23.81 -13.95 5.05
N ASN A 205 22.71 -13.40 4.50
CA ASN A 205 21.45 -14.12 4.39
C ASN A 205 21.39 -15.07 3.17
N LEU A 206 22.34 -15.01 2.25
CA LEU A 206 22.30 -15.79 1.00
C LEU A 206 22.17 -17.29 1.28
N LYS A 207 23.01 -17.82 2.19
CA LYS A 207 22.96 -19.24 2.57
C LYS A 207 21.60 -19.64 3.15
N TYR A 208 20.98 -18.77 3.96
CA TYR A 208 19.65 -19.04 4.51
C TYR A 208 18.58 -19.03 3.40
N VAL A 209 18.66 -18.11 2.44
CA VAL A 209 17.76 -18.08 1.28
C VAL A 209 17.91 -19.35 0.45
N GLU A 210 19.14 -19.79 0.17
CA GLU A 210 19.43 -21.05 -0.53
C GLU A 210 18.85 -22.26 0.21
N GLU A 211 19.06 -22.37 1.52
CA GLU A 211 18.57 -23.50 2.33
C GLU A 211 17.04 -23.53 2.42
N LYS A 212 16.39 -22.38 2.56
CA LYS A 212 14.94 -22.29 2.75
C LYS A 212 14.16 -22.33 1.44
N TYR A 213 14.68 -21.68 0.40
CA TYR A 213 13.95 -21.45 -0.85
C TYR A 213 14.69 -21.95 -2.11
N GLY A 214 15.86 -22.59 -1.99
CA GLY A 214 16.67 -23.01 -3.14
C GLY A 214 15.99 -23.92 -4.16
N TYR A 215 14.88 -24.60 -3.79
CA TYR A 215 14.10 -25.39 -4.73
C TYR A 215 13.27 -24.53 -5.69
N THR A 216 12.92 -23.30 -5.32
CA THR A 216 12.15 -22.38 -6.17
C THR A 216 13.04 -21.62 -7.16
N GLY A 217 14.34 -21.53 -6.90
CA GLY A 217 15.28 -20.76 -7.70
C GLY A 217 15.33 -19.27 -7.35
N ILE A 218 14.60 -18.83 -6.32
CA ILE A 218 14.54 -17.42 -5.88
C ILE A 218 15.87 -16.90 -5.35
N GLU A 219 16.76 -17.79 -4.88
CA GLU A 219 18.11 -17.43 -4.46
C GLU A 219 18.86 -16.68 -5.59
N LYS A 220 18.55 -16.98 -6.86
CA LYS A 220 19.15 -16.30 -8.02
C LYS A 220 18.67 -14.86 -8.18
N ASP A 221 17.42 -14.56 -7.81
CA ASP A 221 16.91 -13.19 -7.75
C ASP A 221 17.67 -12.42 -6.67
N PHE A 222 18.07 -13.09 -5.59
CA PHE A 222 18.87 -12.50 -4.51
C PHE A 222 20.35 -12.33 -4.93
N GLU A 223 20.94 -13.31 -5.61
CA GLU A 223 22.33 -13.32 -6.07
C GLU A 223 22.68 -12.16 -7.01
N ILE A 224 21.77 -11.80 -7.93
CA ILE A 224 22.01 -10.76 -8.94
C ILE A 224 22.32 -9.40 -8.31
N ILE A 225 21.77 -9.12 -7.12
CA ILE A 225 22.00 -7.88 -6.36
C ILE A 225 23.47 -7.79 -5.96
N PHE A 226 24.05 -8.89 -5.44
CA PHE A 226 25.44 -8.94 -5.02
C PHE A 226 26.42 -8.93 -6.20
N GLN A 227 26.03 -9.52 -7.34
CA GLN A 227 26.84 -9.49 -8.57
C GLN A 227 27.04 -8.06 -9.08
N ASN A 228 26.01 -7.22 -8.93
CA ASN A 228 26.04 -5.80 -9.32
C ASN A 228 26.57 -4.86 -8.23
N LYS A 229 26.96 -5.40 -7.06
CA LYS A 229 27.47 -4.63 -5.90
C LYS A 229 26.48 -3.56 -5.39
N ASP A 230 25.20 -3.88 -5.47
CA ASP A 230 24.11 -3.05 -4.94
C ASP A 230 23.68 -3.47 -3.53
N ASP A 231 24.46 -4.31 -2.85
CA ASP A 231 24.22 -4.73 -1.48
C ASP A 231 24.63 -3.67 -0.45
N GLY A 232 24.10 -3.78 0.76
CA GLY A 232 24.43 -2.85 1.85
C GLY A 232 23.82 -1.45 1.69
N LYS A 233 22.76 -1.31 0.90
CA LYS A 233 21.98 -0.06 0.85
C LYS A 233 21.42 0.28 2.22
N ASN A 234 21.25 1.57 2.47
CA ASN A 234 20.65 2.11 3.68
C ASN A 234 19.12 2.28 3.56
N TYR A 235 18.51 1.53 2.65
CA TYR A 235 17.07 1.56 2.35
C TYR A 235 16.65 0.25 1.67
N TYR A 236 15.35 0.00 1.60
CA TYR A 236 14.78 -1.11 0.85
C TYR A 236 14.78 -0.82 -0.66
N ILE A 237 15.22 -1.78 -1.47
CA ILE A 237 15.15 -1.69 -2.94
C ILE A 237 13.69 -1.63 -3.41
N ALA A 238 13.44 -1.04 -4.59
CA ALA A 238 12.07 -0.74 -5.04
C ALA A 238 11.28 -1.99 -5.48
N ASP A 239 11.93 -2.90 -6.20
CA ASP A 239 11.33 -4.18 -6.61
C ASP A 239 12.37 -5.28 -6.79
N LEU A 240 11.88 -6.52 -6.72
CA LEU A 240 12.62 -7.75 -6.99
C LEU A 240 11.75 -8.67 -7.85
N GLY A 241 12.28 -9.17 -8.96
CA GLY A 241 11.55 -10.09 -9.84
C GLY A 241 12.46 -11.16 -10.42
N PHE A 242 11.91 -11.97 -11.32
CA PHE A 242 12.64 -13.07 -11.94
C PHE A 242 13.93 -12.59 -12.62
N ARG A 243 15.06 -12.80 -11.95
CA ARG A 243 16.42 -12.39 -12.36
C ARG A 243 16.53 -10.91 -12.70
N LYS A 244 15.78 -10.06 -11.97
CA LYS A 244 15.82 -8.60 -12.09
C LYS A 244 15.52 -7.95 -10.75
N TYR A 245 15.92 -6.69 -10.61
CA TYR A 245 15.58 -5.86 -9.45
C TYR A 245 15.68 -4.39 -9.83
N ASP A 246 15.03 -3.53 -9.05
CA ASP A 246 15.18 -2.09 -9.14
C ASP A 246 15.93 -1.55 -7.91
N PRO A 247 17.21 -1.13 -8.06
CA PRO A 247 18.04 -0.64 -6.97
C PRO A 247 17.63 0.73 -6.43
N ARG A 248 16.65 1.41 -7.04
CA ARG A 248 16.28 2.78 -6.70
C ARG A 248 15.55 2.86 -5.37
N PHE A 249 15.63 4.03 -4.76
CA PHE A 249 14.86 4.39 -3.58
C PHE A 249 13.44 4.77 -4.00
N ASP A 250 12.48 3.88 -3.76
CA ASP A 250 11.04 4.21 -3.80
C ASP A 250 10.68 4.93 -2.49
N SER A 251 10.44 6.24 -2.60
CA SER A 251 10.23 7.10 -1.45
C SER A 251 8.96 6.79 -0.69
N LEU A 252 7.85 6.50 -1.39
CA LEU A 252 6.58 6.22 -0.73
C LEU A 252 6.68 4.87 -0.01
N ALA A 253 7.19 3.84 -0.71
CA ALA A 253 7.30 2.50 -0.16
C ALA A 253 8.22 2.45 1.08
N ASN A 254 9.39 3.10 1.03
CA ASN A 254 10.30 3.16 2.18
C ASN A 254 9.72 3.94 3.36
N LEU A 255 9.01 5.05 3.12
CA LEU A 255 8.35 5.78 4.20
C LEU A 255 7.16 5.02 4.80
N LEU A 256 6.38 4.30 3.98
CA LEU A 256 5.35 3.41 4.50
C LEU A 256 5.96 2.27 5.32
N ALA A 257 7.13 1.74 4.93
CA ALA A 257 7.82 0.71 5.70
C ALA A 257 8.22 1.22 7.09
N VAL A 258 8.60 2.51 7.19
CA VAL A 258 8.85 3.18 8.47
C VAL A 258 7.55 3.42 9.25
N LEU A 259 6.52 3.99 8.61
CA LEU A 259 5.26 4.35 9.27
C LEU A 259 4.45 3.15 9.75
N PHE A 260 4.63 2.00 9.10
CA PHE A 260 3.94 0.76 9.43
C PHE A 260 4.83 -0.21 10.22
N ASP A 261 5.99 0.21 10.71
CA ASP A 261 6.88 -0.63 11.54
C ASP A 261 7.39 -1.91 10.85
N VAL A 262 7.40 -1.93 9.51
CA VAL A 262 8.10 -2.97 8.73
C VAL A 262 9.62 -2.82 8.92
N ALA A 263 10.09 -1.57 8.91
CA ALA A 263 11.46 -1.21 9.27
C ALA A 263 11.65 -1.20 10.78
N ASP A 264 12.70 -1.87 11.26
CA ASP A 264 13.17 -1.67 12.63
C ASP A 264 13.78 -0.26 12.82
N GLU A 265 14.03 0.13 14.08
CA GLU A 265 14.55 1.46 14.41
C GLU A 265 15.89 1.78 13.72
N ASN A 266 16.77 0.78 13.52
CA ASN A 266 18.03 1.00 12.82
C ASN A 266 17.80 1.28 11.32
N LYS A 267 16.94 0.50 10.66
CA LYS A 267 16.58 0.71 9.25
C LYS A 267 15.86 2.04 9.04
N LYS A 268 14.98 2.43 9.97
CA LYS A 268 14.30 3.73 9.97
C LYS A 268 15.28 4.90 9.98
N ILE A 269 16.27 4.89 10.87
CA ILE A 269 17.32 5.91 10.91
C ILE A 269 18.06 5.98 9.56
N LYS A 270 18.48 4.82 9.05
CA LYS A 270 19.18 4.72 7.76
C LYS A 270 18.37 5.28 6.57
N ILE A 271 17.07 4.98 6.50
CA ILE A 271 16.16 5.50 5.47
C ILE A 271 16.05 7.02 5.54
N LEU A 272 15.83 7.57 6.75
CA LEU A 272 15.69 9.00 6.95
C LEU A 272 17.00 9.77 6.68
N ASP A 273 18.14 9.20 7.09
CA ASP A 273 19.45 9.74 6.79
C ASP A 273 19.74 9.71 5.28
N HIS A 274 19.34 8.65 4.58
CA HIS A 274 19.46 8.59 3.11
C HIS A 274 18.70 9.74 2.43
N ILE A 275 17.43 9.97 2.82
CA ILE A 275 16.62 11.09 2.30
C ILE A 275 17.34 12.43 2.50
N LYS A 276 17.89 12.66 3.70
CA LYS A 276 18.58 13.90 4.05
C LYS A 276 19.90 14.07 3.31
N ASN A 277 20.72 13.02 3.26
CA ASN A 277 22.05 13.05 2.65
C ASN A 277 21.98 13.26 1.15
N GLU A 278 21.07 12.56 0.47
CA GLU A 278 20.83 12.68 -0.98
C GLU A 278 19.89 13.84 -1.35
N LYS A 279 19.41 14.59 -0.34
CA LYS A 279 18.50 15.73 -0.49
C LYS A 279 17.26 15.39 -1.34
N ILE A 280 16.71 14.20 -1.12
CA ILE A 280 15.52 13.68 -1.82
C ILE A 280 14.28 14.53 -1.49
N ASN A 281 14.28 15.17 -0.33
CA ASN A 281 13.26 16.09 0.17
C ASN A 281 13.48 17.55 -0.22
N THR A 282 14.25 17.84 -1.28
CA THR A 282 14.49 19.21 -1.76
C THR A 282 14.36 19.32 -3.28
N PRO A 283 13.87 20.47 -3.81
CA PRO A 283 13.29 21.62 -3.08
C PRO A 283 11.83 21.39 -2.62
N TYR A 284 11.21 20.29 -3.05
CA TYR A 284 9.87 19.86 -2.68
C TYR A 284 9.92 18.71 -1.67
N PRO A 285 8.81 18.44 -0.93
CA PRO A 285 8.85 17.55 0.24
C PRO A 285 9.48 16.17 0.01
N LEU A 286 9.30 15.57 -1.17
CA LEU A 286 9.93 14.29 -1.52
C LEU A 286 9.87 14.02 -3.04
N LYS A 287 10.95 13.52 -3.63
CA LYS A 287 10.94 12.93 -4.98
C LYS A 287 10.30 11.54 -4.92
N VAL A 288 9.60 11.13 -5.98
CA VAL A 288 8.90 9.83 -6.05
C VAL A 288 9.89 8.65 -6.06
N LEU A 289 10.85 8.67 -6.97
CA LEU A 289 11.96 7.73 -7.05
C LEU A 289 13.29 8.49 -7.00
N HIS A 290 14.31 7.83 -6.46
CA HIS A 290 15.68 8.35 -6.48
C HIS A 290 16.72 7.26 -6.81
N PRO A 291 17.63 7.49 -7.78
CA PRO A 291 17.60 8.58 -8.77
C PRO A 291 16.33 8.55 -9.65
N PRO A 292 15.98 9.69 -10.29
CA PRO A 292 14.86 9.74 -11.25
C PRO A 292 15.18 8.92 -12.53
N ILE A 293 14.15 8.69 -13.35
CA ILE A 293 14.25 8.11 -14.70
C ILE A 293 14.89 9.10 -15.66
#